data_AF-A0A917M8G8-F1
#
_entry.id   AF-A0A917M8G8-F1
#
_cell.length_a   1.000
_cell.length_b   1.000
_cell.length_c   1.000
_cell.angle_alpha   90.00
_cell.angle_beta   90.00
_cell.angle_gamma   90.00
#
_symmetry.space_group_name_H-M   'P 1'
#
loop_
_entity.id
_entity.type
_entity.pdbx_description
1 polymer ?
#
loop_
_entity_poly.entity_id
_entity_poly.type
_entity_poly.pdbx_seq_one_letter_code
_entity_poly.pdbx_strand_id
1 'polypeptide(L)'
;MRINKIMIIVAVLMVVLTSSLTTSNAEGKKGNKKNGNVVPGIEVLLKDHLDWVKDKKVGLITNPTGVDRNLVSSIDLLYKHPEVNLTALFGPEHGIRGDQEAGEYVDSYIDEKTGLPVYSLYGPTWKPTEQMLEDVDVLLFDIQDIGSNVYTYIYTLGFAMEAAAEFDKELIVLDRPNPIGGTKVEGPLRSEDTVSFMGRFLLPVRHGMTVGELATMWNHGYSMGVDLKVAKMKGWKRTMHFEDTGLPWVMTSPNIPTMETAYLYAGTELLDDTTLTMGLGTTRPFELVGAPWIDGEALAEEMNSRDLQGVSFRAAYFTPMFGKYEGELVGGVQVHIVDPSEINLVALGLNLVDAMRDQNPEKFEMTSSYANLIGDPDVPGMIMNDVPVNEVVDSWQKELTTWITEVRNQYLLYNPYPSGANPYKEKGSLGILPLDLTASPGQNVDLTVKGYDKNGEALDIDPSSIEWQVSGEIGYVENGTFYATNEGQGEVVATYNDYTASREVEVSATNIENFRYGIHPDYSRIVFDLNKTVNNYELEEQDGKLLLKIPYGEIDGELNKEGGTVTISNSPVISNIDYYMEEDMFVAALNLNVDKVEYQTPEFTSRIVVDVMH
;
A
#
# COMPACT_ATOMS: atom_id res chain seq x y z
N MET A 1 -91.89 -32.87 -23.81
CA MET A 1 -91.45 -33.48 -25.08
C MET A 1 -90.05 -34.04 -24.88
N ARG A 2 -89.77 -35.19 -25.48
CA ARG A 2 -88.60 -36.06 -25.25
C ARG A 2 -87.32 -35.55 -25.97
N ILE A 3 -86.16 -35.88 -25.39
CA ILE A 3 -84.85 -36.26 -26.01
C ILE A 3 -83.70 -35.22 -26.13
N ASN A 4 -82.64 -35.51 -25.34
CA ASN A 4 -81.16 -35.47 -25.54
C ASN A 4 -80.41 -34.14 -25.81
N LYS A 5 -79.22 -33.83 -25.24
CA LYS A 5 -78.01 -34.64 -24.91
C LYS A 5 -77.18 -34.03 -23.73
N ILE A 6 -76.70 -34.90 -22.82
CA ILE A 6 -75.33 -35.10 -22.27
C ILE A 6 -74.46 -33.90 -21.77
N MET A 7 -73.73 -34.18 -20.66
CA MET A 7 -72.57 -33.49 -20.03
C MET A 7 -72.89 -32.46 -18.93
N ILE A 8 -72.81 -32.82 -17.64
CA ILE A 8 -71.63 -33.02 -16.76
C ILE A 8 -71.23 -31.71 -16.04
N ILE A 9 -71.42 -31.75 -14.70
CA ILE A 9 -70.79 -30.96 -13.63
C ILE A 9 -71.18 -29.47 -13.54
N VAL A 10 -72.01 -29.12 -12.55
CA VAL A 10 -71.77 -28.06 -11.53
C VAL A 10 -72.86 -28.22 -10.46
N ALA A 11 -72.56 -28.83 -9.30
CA ALA A 11 -73.40 -28.73 -8.09
C ALA A 11 -72.72 -29.34 -6.85
N VAL A 12 -71.64 -28.73 -6.34
CA VAL A 12 -71.32 -28.76 -4.90
C VAL A 12 -70.58 -27.45 -4.60
N LEU A 13 -71.31 -26.43 -4.17
CA LEU A 13 -70.72 -25.16 -3.73
C LEU A 13 -71.53 -24.63 -2.56
N MET A 14 -71.13 -25.03 -1.35
CA MET A 14 -71.17 -24.25 -0.10
C MET A 14 -70.92 -25.19 1.08
N VAL A 15 -70.13 -24.70 2.03
CA VAL A 15 -69.78 -25.31 3.32
C VAL A 15 -68.62 -26.30 3.26
N VAL A 16 -67.42 -25.77 3.54
CA VAL A 16 -66.35 -26.26 4.44
C VAL A 16 -65.06 -25.62 3.96
N LEU A 17 -64.64 -24.53 4.60
CA LEU A 17 -63.27 -24.00 4.53
C LEU A 17 -63.02 -23.15 5.79
N THR A 18 -63.12 -23.78 6.96
CA THR A 18 -62.26 -23.39 8.08
C THR A 18 -60.92 -24.08 7.84
N SER A 19 -60.11 -23.53 6.93
CA SER A 19 -58.69 -23.85 6.92
C SER A 19 -58.11 -23.25 8.19
N SER A 20 -57.84 -24.11 9.16
CA SER A 20 -56.86 -23.83 10.20
C SER A 20 -55.64 -23.26 9.48
N LEU A 21 -55.35 -21.99 9.71
CA LEU A 21 -54.04 -21.41 9.44
C LEU A 21 -53.08 -22.14 10.38
N THR A 22 -52.64 -23.33 9.98
CA THR A 22 -51.32 -23.79 10.35
C THR A 22 -50.38 -22.82 9.66
N THR A 23 -50.04 -21.73 10.36
CA THR A 23 -48.79 -21.04 10.13
C THR A 23 -47.73 -22.13 10.21
N SER A 24 -47.32 -22.67 9.05
CA SER A 24 -46.01 -23.24 8.95
C SER A 24 -45.10 -22.07 9.26
N ASN A 25 -44.68 -21.97 10.52
CA ASN A 25 -43.38 -21.40 10.81
C ASN A 25 -42.44 -22.24 9.95
N ALA A 26 -42.18 -21.77 8.73
CA ALA A 26 -40.88 -21.92 8.16
C ALA A 26 -39.97 -21.26 9.20
N GLU A 27 -39.51 -22.06 10.16
CA GLU A 27 -38.23 -21.83 10.78
C GLU A 27 -37.29 -21.76 9.58
N GLY A 28 -37.10 -20.54 9.07
CA GLY A 28 -36.01 -20.26 8.17
C GLY A 28 -34.82 -20.88 8.87
N LYS A 29 -34.21 -21.89 8.24
CA LYS A 29 -32.95 -22.46 8.71
C LYS A 29 -32.14 -21.27 9.16
N LYS A 30 -31.90 -21.15 10.48
CA LYS A 30 -30.96 -20.15 10.98
C LYS A 30 -29.75 -20.35 10.10
N GLY A 31 -29.46 -19.35 9.25
CA GLY A 31 -28.25 -19.37 8.46
C GLY A 31 -27.16 -19.71 9.44
N ASN A 32 -26.43 -20.78 9.16
CA ASN A 32 -25.33 -21.22 10.01
C ASN A 32 -24.29 -20.11 9.89
N LYS A 33 -24.47 -18.99 10.62
CA LYS A 33 -23.41 -18.02 10.85
C LYS A 33 -22.32 -18.87 11.48
N LYS A 34 -21.28 -19.17 10.71
CA LYS A 34 -20.10 -19.84 11.24
C LYS A 34 -19.72 -19.02 12.48
N ASN A 35 -19.70 -19.67 13.64
CA ASN A 35 -19.32 -19.07 14.91
C ASN A 35 -17.81 -18.79 14.88
N GLY A 36 -17.38 -17.84 14.05
CA GLY A 36 -16.07 -17.25 14.15
C GLY A 36 -15.94 -16.57 15.51
N ASN A 37 -14.84 -16.84 16.19
CA ASN A 37 -14.51 -16.22 17.48
C ASN A 37 -13.08 -15.67 17.41
N VAL A 38 -12.73 -15.09 16.26
CA VAL A 38 -11.44 -14.43 16.09
C VAL A 38 -11.38 -13.26 17.07
N VAL A 39 -10.24 -13.13 17.76
CA VAL A 39 -9.94 -12.01 18.65
C VAL A 39 -8.87 -11.16 17.96
N PRO A 40 -9.17 -9.89 17.61
CA PRO A 40 -8.24 -9.03 16.89
C PRO A 40 -7.07 -8.57 17.80
N GLY A 41 -5.99 -8.09 17.19
CA GLY A 41 -4.77 -7.68 17.91
C GLY A 41 -5.00 -6.65 19.02
N ILE A 42 -5.93 -5.69 18.83
CA ILE A 42 -6.26 -4.71 19.87
C ILE A 42 -6.79 -5.35 21.17
N GLU A 43 -7.64 -6.37 21.07
CA GLU A 43 -8.14 -7.08 22.26
C GLU A 43 -7.04 -7.95 22.90
N VAL A 44 -6.14 -8.50 22.09
CA VAL A 44 -4.98 -9.27 22.58
C VAL A 44 -3.99 -8.37 23.30
N LEU A 45 -3.68 -7.19 22.77
CA LEU A 45 -2.83 -6.19 23.42
C LEU A 45 -3.39 -5.84 24.80
N LEU A 46 -4.63 -5.36 24.85
CA LEU A 46 -5.24 -4.85 26.09
C LEU A 46 -5.39 -5.93 27.17
N LYS A 47 -5.52 -7.20 26.76
CA LYS A 47 -5.74 -8.32 27.69
C LYS A 47 -4.45 -9.00 28.14
N ASP A 48 -3.54 -9.24 27.20
CA ASP A 48 -2.43 -10.18 27.40
C ASP A 48 -1.05 -9.49 27.36
N HIS A 49 -0.96 -8.28 26.81
CA HIS A 49 0.31 -7.59 26.52
C HIS A 49 0.30 -6.09 26.88
N LEU A 50 -0.50 -5.71 27.87
CA LEU A 50 -0.59 -4.31 28.31
C LEU A 50 0.77 -3.76 28.80
N ASP A 51 1.63 -4.64 29.31
CA ASP A 51 3.00 -4.34 29.71
C ASP A 51 3.87 -3.81 28.56
N TRP A 52 3.52 -4.08 27.29
CA TRP A 52 4.29 -3.57 26.16
C TRP A 52 4.17 -2.05 25.97
N VAL A 53 3.05 -1.46 26.41
CA VAL A 53 2.74 -0.01 26.25
C VAL A 53 2.70 0.74 27.57
N LYS A 54 2.78 0.02 28.69
CA LYS A 54 2.75 0.62 30.02
C LYS A 54 3.95 1.55 30.22
N ASP A 55 3.70 2.71 30.81
CA ASP A 55 4.69 3.75 31.11
C ASP A 55 5.41 4.34 29.86
N LYS A 56 4.88 4.08 28.65
CA LYS A 56 5.36 4.63 27.38
C LYS A 56 4.38 5.65 26.82
N LYS A 57 4.87 6.63 26.07
CA LYS A 57 4.06 7.50 25.22
C LYS A 57 3.69 6.76 23.94
N VAL A 58 2.40 6.59 23.72
CA VAL A 58 1.87 5.77 22.63
C VAL A 58 1.39 6.64 21.48
N GLY A 59 1.93 6.40 20.29
CA GLY A 59 1.38 6.89 19.02
C GLY A 59 0.51 5.80 18.38
N LEU A 60 -0.62 6.16 17.77
CA LEU A 60 -1.51 5.21 17.11
C LEU A 60 -1.74 5.56 15.65
N ILE A 61 -1.28 4.67 14.75
CA ILE A 61 -1.60 4.69 13.32
C ILE A 61 -2.88 3.87 13.13
N THR A 62 -3.96 4.55 12.75
CA THR A 62 -5.28 3.92 12.64
C THR A 62 -6.23 4.67 11.71
N ASN A 63 -7.39 4.08 11.47
CA ASN A 63 -8.50 4.66 10.72
C ASN A 63 -9.84 4.09 11.30
N PRO A 64 -11.02 4.32 10.69
CA PRO A 64 -12.28 3.80 11.21
C PRO A 64 -12.35 2.28 11.42
N THR A 65 -11.50 1.52 10.73
CA THR A 65 -11.45 0.05 10.85
C THR A 65 -10.75 -0.45 12.11
N GLY A 66 -9.98 0.42 12.77
CA GLY A 66 -9.34 0.17 14.06
C GLY A 66 -10.39 0.12 15.18
N VAL A 67 -11.09 -1.01 15.29
CA VAL A 67 -12.14 -1.28 16.28
C VAL A 67 -12.00 -2.68 16.90
N ASP A 68 -12.51 -2.85 18.12
CA ASP A 68 -12.73 -4.17 18.73
C ASP A 68 -13.96 -4.89 18.14
N ARG A 69 -14.27 -6.09 18.65
CA ARG A 69 -15.44 -6.86 18.21
C ARG A 69 -16.79 -6.20 18.54
N ASN A 70 -16.80 -5.18 19.39
CA ASN A 70 -17.98 -4.42 19.77
C ASN A 70 -18.09 -3.09 19.02
N LEU A 71 -17.26 -2.87 17.99
CA LEU A 71 -17.18 -1.63 17.21
C LEU A 71 -16.73 -0.41 18.03
N VAL A 72 -16.00 -0.63 19.13
CA VAL A 72 -15.37 0.45 19.88
C VAL A 72 -14.00 0.73 19.26
N SER A 73 -13.77 1.99 18.87
CA SER A 73 -12.51 2.42 18.26
C SER A 73 -11.32 2.17 19.17
N SER A 74 -10.21 1.73 18.59
CA SER A 74 -8.91 1.59 19.25
C SER A 74 -8.43 2.92 19.83
N ILE A 75 -8.74 4.06 19.20
CA ILE A 75 -8.52 5.40 19.77
C ILE A 75 -9.20 5.51 21.13
N ASP A 76 -10.50 5.20 21.19
CA ASP A 76 -11.30 5.29 22.41
C ASP A 76 -10.85 4.28 23.48
N LEU A 77 -10.50 3.07 23.07
CA LEU A 77 -10.08 2.00 23.97
C LEU A 77 -8.76 2.37 24.65
N LEU A 78 -7.78 2.83 23.87
CA LEU A 78 -6.45 3.20 24.35
C LEU A 78 -6.51 4.50 25.17
N TYR A 79 -7.17 5.54 24.67
CA TYR A 79 -7.27 6.83 25.35
C TYR A 79 -7.96 6.75 26.73
N LYS A 80 -8.94 5.85 26.88
CA LYS A 80 -9.67 5.67 28.15
C LYS A 80 -8.99 4.68 29.10
N HIS A 81 -7.98 3.94 28.65
CA HIS A 81 -7.34 2.92 29.47
C HIS A 81 -6.39 3.58 30.48
N PRO A 82 -6.52 3.33 31.80
CA PRO A 82 -5.76 4.06 32.83
C PRO A 82 -4.26 3.80 32.84
N GLU A 83 -3.79 2.76 32.15
CA GLU A 83 -2.38 2.38 32.04
C GLU A 83 -1.76 2.68 30.66
N VAL A 84 -2.51 3.30 29.76
CA VAL A 84 -2.03 3.68 28.42
C VAL A 84 -1.95 5.20 28.34
N ASN A 85 -0.78 5.73 27.98
CA ASN A 85 -0.58 7.15 27.73
C ASN A 85 -0.57 7.41 26.22
N LEU A 86 -1.75 7.55 25.61
CA LEU A 86 -1.90 7.88 24.19
C LEU A 86 -1.61 9.37 23.96
N THR A 87 -0.61 9.69 23.13
CA THR A 87 -0.10 11.05 22.94
C THR A 87 -0.30 11.60 21.53
N ALA A 88 -0.38 10.74 20.50
CA ALA A 88 -0.55 11.16 19.12
C ALA A 88 -1.34 10.15 18.29
N LEU A 89 -2.02 10.65 17.26
CA LEU A 89 -2.74 9.86 16.26
C LEU A 89 -2.15 10.11 14.87
N PHE A 90 -2.16 9.09 14.03
CA PHE A 90 -1.64 9.16 12.66
C PHE A 90 -2.67 8.57 11.70
N GLY A 91 -3.12 9.38 10.74
CA GLY A 91 -4.08 8.99 9.73
C GLY A 91 -3.42 8.63 8.40
N PRO A 92 -3.71 7.47 7.80
CA PRO A 92 -3.26 7.14 6.45
C PRO A 92 -4.12 7.88 5.39
N GLU A 93 -4.12 7.38 4.16
CA GLU A 93 -5.14 7.72 3.16
C GLU A 93 -6.57 7.62 3.74
N HIS A 94 -7.43 8.59 3.40
CA HIS A 94 -8.78 8.82 3.96
C HIS A 94 -8.82 9.33 5.41
N GLY A 95 -7.67 9.44 6.10
CA GLY A 95 -7.55 9.97 7.45
C GLY A 95 -8.14 9.08 8.55
N ILE A 96 -8.06 9.53 9.82
CA ILE A 96 -8.51 8.73 10.97
C ILE A 96 -10.04 8.59 11.09
N ARG A 97 -10.81 9.42 10.36
CA ARG A 97 -12.28 9.39 10.30
C ARG A 97 -12.83 8.76 9.02
N GLY A 98 -11.98 8.50 8.02
CA GLY A 98 -12.36 7.87 6.75
C GLY A 98 -13.37 8.70 5.95
N ASP A 99 -13.31 10.02 6.06
CA ASP A 99 -14.31 10.97 5.54
C ASP A 99 -13.88 11.69 4.25
N GLN A 100 -12.75 11.29 3.65
CA GLN A 100 -12.24 11.80 2.38
C GLN A 100 -12.16 10.72 1.30
N GLU A 101 -12.23 11.12 0.02
CA GLU A 101 -12.12 10.21 -1.12
C GLU A 101 -10.68 9.70 -1.33
N ALA A 102 -10.52 8.68 -2.17
CA ALA A 102 -9.19 8.19 -2.55
C ALA A 102 -8.41 9.28 -3.30
N GLY A 103 -7.12 9.43 -3.00
CA GLY A 103 -6.31 10.51 -3.57
C GLY A 103 -6.45 11.87 -2.89
N GLU A 104 -7.38 12.06 -1.95
CA GLU A 104 -7.55 13.35 -1.25
C GLU A 104 -6.65 13.48 -0.02
N TYR A 105 -6.05 14.66 0.13
CA TYR A 105 -5.17 14.99 1.25
C TYR A 105 -5.97 15.52 2.46
N VAL A 106 -5.66 15.00 3.64
CA VAL A 106 -6.22 15.44 4.93
C VAL A 106 -5.13 16.21 5.67
N ASP A 107 -5.37 17.45 6.08
CA ASP A 107 -4.42 18.21 6.90
C ASP A 107 -4.28 17.64 8.31
N SER A 108 -3.15 17.92 8.97
CA SER A 108 -2.98 17.61 10.39
C SER A 108 -3.84 18.53 11.28
N TYR A 109 -4.40 18.00 12.37
CA TYR A 109 -5.35 18.74 13.23
C TYR A 109 -5.32 18.26 14.69
N ILE A 110 -6.11 18.89 15.56
CA ILE A 110 -6.33 18.41 16.94
C ILE A 110 -7.67 17.69 17.00
N ASP A 111 -7.66 16.42 17.42
CA ASP A 111 -8.89 15.64 17.57
C ASP A 111 -9.79 16.24 18.65
N GLU A 112 -11.00 16.66 18.28
CA GLU A 112 -11.92 17.36 19.20
C GLU A 112 -12.29 16.55 20.44
N LYS A 113 -12.32 15.22 20.32
CA LYS A 113 -12.78 14.32 21.38
C LYS A 113 -11.70 14.01 22.42
N THR A 114 -10.47 13.81 21.95
CA THR A 114 -9.34 13.41 22.80
C THR A 114 -8.39 14.57 23.12
N GLY A 115 -8.43 15.65 22.34
CA GLY A 115 -7.49 16.76 22.43
C GLY A 115 -6.08 16.43 21.92
N LEU A 116 -5.89 15.28 21.27
CA LEU A 116 -4.59 14.82 20.77
C LEU A 116 -4.29 15.37 19.38
N PRO A 117 -3.01 15.58 19.03
CA PRO A 117 -2.62 15.84 17.66
C PRO A 117 -2.91 14.63 16.76
N VAL A 118 -3.39 14.91 15.57
CA VAL A 118 -3.60 13.98 14.46
C VAL A 118 -2.68 14.41 13.32
N TYR A 119 -1.72 13.57 12.98
CA TYR A 119 -0.81 13.77 11.87
C TYR A 119 -1.30 13.02 10.63
N SER A 120 -1.17 13.65 9.47
CA SER A 120 -1.47 13.04 8.18
C SER A 120 -0.25 12.31 7.63
N LEU A 121 -0.44 11.04 7.24
CA LEU A 121 0.54 10.20 6.56
C LEU A 121 0.15 9.97 5.10
N TYR A 122 -0.48 10.98 4.48
CA TYR A 122 -0.85 10.98 3.08
C TYR A 122 -0.56 12.35 2.46
N GLY A 123 -0.36 12.44 1.15
CA GLY A 123 -0.01 13.70 0.47
C GLY A 123 1.48 14.09 0.63
N PRO A 124 1.83 15.23 1.24
CA PRO A 124 3.22 15.69 1.34
C PRO A 124 4.08 14.90 2.34
N THR A 125 3.48 14.04 3.16
CA THR A 125 4.19 13.25 4.17
C THR A 125 3.59 11.87 4.26
N TRP A 126 4.37 10.83 3.97
CA TRP A 126 3.92 9.42 4.05
C TRP A 126 4.62 8.63 5.15
N LYS A 127 5.87 9.00 5.43
CA LYS A 127 6.68 8.50 6.53
C LYS A 127 6.56 9.47 7.72
N PRO A 128 6.25 9.00 8.94
CA PRO A 128 6.29 9.86 10.12
C PRO A 128 7.66 10.57 10.24
N THR A 129 7.65 11.87 10.45
CA THR A 129 8.88 12.64 10.66
C THR A 129 9.36 12.53 12.11
N GLU A 130 10.64 12.85 12.36
CA GLU A 130 11.19 12.90 13.72
C GLU A 130 10.33 13.80 14.63
N GLN A 131 9.93 14.98 14.13
CA GLN A 131 9.11 15.94 14.87
C GLN A 131 7.75 15.36 15.27
N MET A 132 7.11 14.59 14.38
CA MET A 132 5.82 13.94 14.70
C MET A 132 5.97 12.86 15.79
N LEU A 133 7.19 12.35 16.00
CA LEU A 133 7.51 11.26 16.93
C LEU A 133 8.23 11.73 18.20
N GLU A 134 8.41 13.05 18.42
CA GLU A 134 9.06 13.61 19.62
C GLU A 134 8.39 13.14 20.92
N ASP A 135 7.06 13.08 20.93
CA ASP A 135 6.23 12.64 22.05
C ASP A 135 5.72 11.20 21.90
N VAL A 136 6.44 10.35 21.17
CA VAL A 136 6.08 8.94 20.96
C VAL A 136 7.30 8.05 21.26
N ASP A 137 7.13 7.08 22.16
CA ASP A 137 8.12 6.03 22.45
C ASP A 137 7.81 4.74 21.67
N VAL A 138 6.51 4.45 21.49
CA VAL A 138 6.03 3.26 20.78
C VAL A 138 4.88 3.61 19.83
N LEU A 139 5.00 3.14 18.59
CA LEU A 139 3.95 3.24 17.58
C LEU A 139 3.12 1.95 17.57
N LEU A 140 1.80 2.10 17.63
CA LEU A 140 0.83 1.04 17.38
C LEU A 140 0.29 1.17 15.96
N PHE A 141 0.22 0.06 15.22
CA PHE A 141 -0.47 0.00 13.93
C PHE A 141 -1.73 -0.87 14.06
N ASP A 142 -2.91 -0.29 13.82
CA ASP A 142 -4.20 -0.98 13.88
C ASP A 142 -5.15 -0.55 12.76
N ILE A 143 -5.01 -1.19 11.60
CA ILE A 143 -5.81 -0.94 10.39
C ILE A 143 -6.16 -2.28 9.73
N GLN A 144 -7.42 -2.42 9.30
CA GLN A 144 -7.88 -3.53 8.47
C GLN A 144 -7.49 -3.28 7.01
N ASP A 145 -6.55 -4.07 6.52
CA ASP A 145 -6.17 -4.15 5.10
C ASP A 145 -7.09 -5.10 4.31
N ILE A 146 -6.96 -5.16 2.97
CA ILE A 146 -7.76 -6.05 2.11
C ILE A 146 -7.01 -7.18 1.42
N GLY A 147 -5.71 -7.32 1.62
CA GLY A 147 -4.91 -8.43 1.11
C GLY A 147 -4.38 -8.26 -0.32
N SER A 148 -4.36 -7.02 -0.81
CA SER A 148 -3.91 -6.65 -2.15
C SER A 148 -2.68 -5.73 -2.11
N ASN A 149 -1.72 -5.95 -3.01
CA ASN A 149 -0.51 -5.13 -3.09
C ASN A 149 -0.72 -3.71 -3.65
N VAL A 150 -1.92 -3.34 -4.09
CA VAL A 150 -2.23 -1.97 -4.53
C VAL A 150 -3.12 -1.23 -3.51
N TYR A 151 -3.43 -1.87 -2.38
CA TYR A 151 -4.10 -1.19 -1.27
C TYR A 151 -3.09 -0.55 -0.32
N THR A 152 -3.21 0.75 -0.11
CA THR A 152 -2.09 1.60 0.35
C THR A 152 -1.71 1.45 1.82
N TYR A 153 -2.60 0.90 2.67
CA TYR A 153 -2.38 0.84 4.12
C TYR A 153 -1.17 0.01 4.55
N ILE A 154 -0.83 -1.05 3.81
CA ILE A 154 0.37 -1.84 4.09
C ILE A 154 1.65 -1.04 3.81
N TYR A 155 1.61 -0.06 2.91
CA TYR A 155 2.74 0.83 2.66
C TYR A 155 2.87 1.88 3.77
N THR A 156 1.77 2.40 4.32
CA THR A 156 1.84 3.21 5.56
C THR A 156 2.50 2.44 6.71
N LEU A 157 2.20 1.15 6.88
CA LEU A 157 2.90 0.30 7.85
C LEU A 157 4.40 0.21 7.55
N GLY A 158 4.75 -0.02 6.30
CA GLY A 158 6.15 -0.06 5.86
C GLY A 158 6.89 1.24 6.16
N PHE A 159 6.35 2.40 5.77
CA PHE A 159 6.97 3.70 6.09
C PHE A 159 7.05 3.98 7.60
N ALA A 160 6.06 3.54 8.39
CA ALA A 160 6.15 3.63 9.83
C ALA A 160 7.26 2.75 10.42
N MET A 161 7.52 1.57 9.84
CA MET A 161 8.67 0.73 10.19
C MET A 161 9.98 1.43 9.87
N GLU A 162 10.07 2.13 8.74
CA GLU A 162 11.27 2.88 8.36
C GLU A 162 11.54 4.02 9.33
N ALA A 163 10.52 4.83 9.66
CA ALA A 163 10.64 5.88 10.66
C ALA A 163 11.01 5.29 12.04
N ALA A 164 10.45 4.14 12.42
CA ALA A 164 10.81 3.47 13.65
C ALA A 164 12.27 2.98 13.66
N ALA A 165 12.77 2.52 12.51
CA ALA A 165 14.18 2.20 12.31
C ALA A 165 15.06 3.45 12.34
N GLU A 166 14.65 4.58 11.78
CA GLU A 166 15.50 5.78 11.73
C GLU A 166 15.55 6.53 13.07
N PHE A 167 14.42 6.57 13.80
CA PHE A 167 14.25 7.40 15.01
C PHE A 167 14.18 6.59 16.31
N ASP A 168 14.66 5.35 16.27
CA ASP A 168 14.73 4.43 17.42
C ASP A 168 13.41 4.29 18.19
N LYS A 169 12.33 4.04 17.44
CA LYS A 169 11.00 3.78 18.01
C LYS A 169 10.68 2.30 18.00
N GLU A 170 9.96 1.84 19.02
CA GLU A 170 9.34 0.52 18.99
C GLU A 170 8.08 0.57 18.11
N LEU A 171 7.82 -0.50 17.36
CA LEU A 171 6.59 -0.67 16.57
C LEU A 171 5.86 -1.95 16.98
N ILE A 172 4.57 -1.81 17.31
CA ILE A 172 3.70 -2.94 17.63
C ILE A 172 2.55 -3.01 16.62
N VAL A 173 2.48 -4.11 15.88
CA VAL A 173 1.37 -4.38 14.95
C VAL A 173 0.24 -5.10 15.67
N LEU A 174 -0.93 -4.47 15.71
CA LEU A 174 -2.17 -5.04 16.22
C LEU A 174 -2.83 -5.83 15.10
N ASP A 175 -2.47 -7.11 15.00
CA ASP A 175 -2.72 -7.86 13.78
C ASP A 175 -4.21 -8.10 13.50
N ARG A 176 -4.55 -8.16 12.21
CA ARG A 176 -5.93 -8.29 11.70
C ARG A 176 -6.02 -9.34 10.59
N PRO A 177 -7.22 -9.92 10.35
CA PRO A 177 -7.40 -10.93 9.31
C PRO A 177 -7.04 -10.36 7.93
N ASN A 178 -6.37 -11.14 7.10
CA ASN A 178 -6.43 -10.90 5.65
C ASN A 178 -7.85 -11.32 5.18
N PRO A 179 -8.71 -10.41 4.70
CA PRO A 179 -10.12 -10.71 4.47
C PRO A 179 -10.35 -11.66 3.30
N ILE A 180 -9.41 -11.68 2.35
CA ILE A 180 -9.41 -12.61 1.22
C ILE A 180 -8.68 -13.91 1.54
N GLY A 181 -8.30 -14.15 2.80
CA GLY A 181 -7.69 -15.40 3.26
C GLY A 181 -6.18 -15.46 3.07
N GLY A 182 -5.57 -16.46 3.70
CA GLY A 182 -4.11 -16.65 3.75
C GLY A 182 -3.59 -17.85 2.97
N THR A 183 -4.42 -18.54 2.18
CA THR A 183 -3.98 -19.76 1.46
C THR A 183 -3.44 -19.42 0.07
N LYS A 184 -4.22 -18.72 -0.75
CA LYS A 184 -3.86 -18.36 -2.13
C LYS A 184 -2.90 -17.17 -2.17
N VAL A 185 -2.03 -17.21 -3.18
CA VAL A 185 -1.09 -16.15 -3.55
C VAL A 185 -1.12 -16.06 -5.07
N GLU A 186 -1.28 -14.87 -5.63
CA GLU A 186 -1.56 -14.70 -7.07
C GLU A 186 -0.96 -13.41 -7.62
N GLY A 187 -0.68 -13.41 -8.92
CA GLY A 187 -0.08 -12.29 -9.65
C GLY A 187 1.44 -12.36 -9.71
N PRO A 188 2.06 -11.59 -10.62
CA PRO A 188 3.50 -11.49 -10.69
C PRO A 188 4.05 -10.85 -9.41
N LEU A 189 5.28 -11.20 -9.04
CA LEU A 189 5.99 -10.43 -8.03
C LEU A 189 6.26 -9.04 -8.62
N ARG A 190 6.01 -7.98 -7.85
CA ARG A 190 6.24 -6.62 -8.34
C ARG A 190 7.70 -6.46 -8.79
N SER A 191 7.89 -5.98 -10.02
CA SER A 191 9.21 -5.60 -10.55
C SER A 191 9.69 -4.29 -9.93
N GLU A 192 10.99 -4.16 -9.71
CA GLU A 192 11.64 -2.92 -9.28
C GLU A 192 11.38 -1.74 -10.25
N ASP A 193 11.23 -2.04 -11.55
CA ASP A 193 10.89 -1.06 -12.59
C ASP A 193 9.45 -0.50 -12.47
N THR A 194 8.62 -1.12 -11.62
CA THR A 194 7.22 -0.75 -11.37
C THR A 194 7.00 -0.27 -9.93
N VAL A 195 8.08 0.11 -9.26
CA VAL A 195 8.04 0.70 -7.92
C VAL A 195 7.48 2.11 -8.01
N SER A 196 6.38 2.33 -7.33
CA SER A 196 5.86 3.65 -6.98
C SER A 196 5.75 3.76 -5.46
N PHE A 197 5.10 4.81 -4.94
CA PHE A 197 4.62 4.83 -3.54
C PHE A 197 3.98 3.48 -3.16
N MET A 198 3.12 2.98 -4.05
CA MET A 198 2.67 1.60 -4.05
C MET A 198 3.78 0.77 -4.69
N GLY A 199 4.52 0.03 -3.87
CA GLY A 199 5.51 -0.92 -4.40
C GLY A 199 6.90 -0.86 -3.80
N ARG A 200 7.18 0.05 -2.86
CA ARG A 200 8.44 0.05 -2.10
C ARG A 200 8.76 -1.31 -1.47
N PHE A 201 7.72 -2.08 -1.14
CA PHE A 201 7.81 -3.46 -0.71
C PHE A 201 7.25 -4.39 -1.78
N LEU A 202 8.13 -5.24 -2.34
CA LEU A 202 7.80 -6.10 -3.46
C LEU A 202 6.87 -7.23 -3.01
N LEU A 203 5.64 -7.22 -3.52
CA LEU A 203 4.58 -8.17 -3.20
C LEU A 203 3.83 -8.56 -4.48
N PRO A 204 3.38 -9.82 -4.58
CA PRO A 204 2.44 -10.19 -5.62
C PRO A 204 1.04 -9.61 -5.34
N VAL A 205 0.22 -9.48 -6.40
CA VAL A 205 -1.11 -8.84 -6.34
C VAL A 205 -1.95 -9.31 -5.17
N ARG A 206 -2.05 -10.63 -4.98
CA ARG A 206 -2.60 -11.26 -3.77
C ARG A 206 -1.45 -11.89 -3.01
N HIS A 207 -1.00 -11.25 -1.93
CA HIS A 207 0.12 -11.74 -1.11
C HIS A 207 -0.30 -12.84 -0.11
N GLY A 208 -1.58 -12.84 0.31
CA GLY A 208 -2.13 -13.84 1.21
C GLY A 208 -1.41 -13.87 2.57
N MET A 209 -1.04 -12.71 3.11
CA MET A 209 -0.40 -12.54 4.42
C MET A 209 -1.20 -11.53 5.25
N THR A 210 -1.14 -11.65 6.57
CA THR A 210 -1.65 -10.61 7.50
C THR A 210 -0.66 -9.43 7.58
N VAL A 211 -1.09 -8.28 8.09
CA VAL A 211 -0.20 -7.11 8.26
C VAL A 211 0.94 -7.39 9.25
N GLY A 212 0.71 -8.21 10.28
CA GLY A 212 1.77 -8.65 11.20
C GLY A 212 2.78 -9.59 10.53
N GLU A 213 2.33 -10.49 9.67
CA GLU A 213 3.22 -11.35 8.87
C GLU A 213 4.04 -10.52 7.86
N LEU A 214 3.44 -9.49 7.24
CA LEU A 214 4.14 -8.57 6.33
C LEU A 214 5.22 -7.77 7.06
N ALA A 215 4.89 -7.12 8.18
CA ALA A 215 5.88 -6.39 8.98
C ALA A 215 7.03 -7.30 9.43
N THR A 216 6.72 -8.52 9.86
CA THR A 216 7.76 -9.49 10.25
C THR A 216 8.65 -9.81 9.05
N MET A 217 8.07 -10.09 7.89
CA MET A 217 8.83 -10.37 6.67
C MET A 217 9.71 -9.18 6.27
N TRP A 218 9.20 -7.96 6.33
CA TRP A 218 9.94 -6.77 5.91
C TRP A 218 11.07 -6.39 6.85
N ASN A 219 10.87 -6.53 8.17
CA ASN A 219 11.93 -6.23 9.14
C ASN A 219 13.17 -7.10 8.89
N HIS A 220 12.97 -8.37 8.50
CA HIS A 220 14.06 -9.29 8.17
C HIS A 220 14.54 -9.17 6.73
N GLY A 221 13.63 -9.16 5.75
CA GLY A 221 13.96 -9.17 4.32
C GLY A 221 14.59 -7.87 3.83
N TYR A 222 14.24 -6.75 4.45
CA TYR A 222 14.85 -5.44 4.21
C TYR A 222 15.76 -5.04 5.36
N SER A 223 16.27 -5.97 6.17
CA SER A 223 17.19 -5.75 7.29
C SER A 223 16.95 -4.43 8.06
N MET A 224 15.69 -4.09 8.41
CA MET A 224 15.37 -2.74 8.90
C MET A 224 15.90 -2.51 10.32
N GLY A 225 15.98 -3.58 11.13
CA GLY A 225 16.44 -3.47 12.52
C GLY A 225 15.44 -2.74 13.42
N VAL A 226 14.13 -2.91 13.20
CA VAL A 226 13.06 -2.36 14.05
C VAL A 226 12.85 -3.25 15.27
N ASP A 227 12.64 -2.65 16.46
CA ASP A 227 12.03 -3.36 17.60
C ASP A 227 10.56 -3.61 17.29
N LEU A 228 10.30 -4.75 16.66
CA LEU A 228 9.00 -5.11 16.14
C LEU A 228 8.33 -6.15 17.04
N LYS A 229 7.11 -5.85 17.49
CA LYS A 229 6.22 -6.82 18.12
C LYS A 229 4.94 -6.96 17.32
N VAL A 230 4.34 -8.16 17.37
CA VAL A 230 3.05 -8.44 16.74
C VAL A 230 2.09 -8.98 17.80
N ALA A 231 1.04 -8.23 18.09
CA ALA A 231 -0.07 -8.73 18.90
C ALA A 231 -0.93 -9.69 18.05
N LYS A 232 -0.47 -10.95 17.98
CA LYS A 232 -1.08 -11.99 17.14
C LYS A 232 -2.54 -12.21 17.50
N MET A 233 -3.40 -12.28 16.50
CA MET A 233 -4.81 -12.64 16.67
C MET A 233 -4.95 -14.02 17.32
N LYS A 234 -6.07 -14.24 18.03
CA LYS A 234 -6.46 -15.58 18.48
C LYS A 234 -7.57 -16.12 17.60
N GLY A 235 -7.45 -17.38 17.19
CA GLY A 235 -8.50 -18.13 16.49
C GLY A 235 -8.55 -17.95 14.97
N TRP A 236 -7.87 -16.94 14.40
CA TRP A 236 -7.75 -16.81 12.95
C TRP A 236 -6.94 -17.96 12.37
N LYS A 237 -7.36 -18.44 11.20
CA LYS A 237 -6.66 -19.46 10.42
C LYS A 237 -6.55 -18.99 8.98
N ARG A 238 -5.49 -19.41 8.29
CA ARG A 238 -5.23 -19.03 6.90
C ARG A 238 -6.36 -19.41 5.95
N THR A 239 -7.13 -20.45 6.29
CA THR A 239 -8.29 -20.92 5.50
C THR A 239 -9.57 -20.09 5.72
N MET A 240 -9.55 -19.10 6.63
CA MET A 240 -10.70 -18.24 6.88
C MET A 240 -10.72 -17.08 5.89
N HIS A 241 -11.89 -16.84 5.30
CA HIS A 241 -12.25 -15.55 4.72
C HIS A 241 -12.89 -14.66 5.80
N PHE A 242 -13.08 -13.36 5.52
CA PHE A 242 -13.54 -12.43 6.56
C PHE A 242 -14.88 -12.87 7.21
N GLU A 243 -15.81 -13.38 6.41
CA GLU A 243 -17.11 -13.92 6.86
C GLU A 243 -16.99 -15.07 7.88
N ASP A 244 -15.89 -15.83 7.86
CA ASP A 244 -15.62 -16.93 8.79
C ASP A 244 -15.14 -16.44 10.16
N THR A 245 -14.67 -15.19 10.26
CA THR A 245 -14.00 -14.66 11.45
C THR A 245 -14.96 -14.30 12.58
N GLY A 246 -16.20 -13.95 12.24
CA GLY A 246 -17.21 -13.42 13.15
C GLY A 246 -16.97 -11.96 13.56
N LEU A 247 -15.94 -11.30 13.02
CA LEU A 247 -15.69 -9.87 13.24
C LEU A 247 -16.70 -9.03 12.44
N PRO A 248 -17.06 -7.83 12.93
CA PRO A 248 -17.85 -6.90 12.14
C PRO A 248 -17.01 -6.30 11.00
N TRP A 249 -17.59 -6.20 9.81
CA TRP A 249 -16.98 -5.47 8.71
C TRP A 249 -17.22 -3.97 8.89
N VAL A 250 -16.14 -3.20 8.92
CA VAL A 250 -16.14 -1.75 8.77
C VAL A 250 -15.54 -1.49 7.39
N MET A 251 -16.21 -0.66 6.59
CA MET A 251 -15.72 -0.30 5.26
C MET A 251 -14.28 0.24 5.36
N THR A 252 -13.38 -0.34 4.56
CA THR A 252 -11.95 -0.03 4.66
C THR A 252 -11.62 1.27 3.94
N SER A 253 -12.39 1.63 2.91
CA SER A 253 -12.41 2.95 2.26
C SER A 253 -13.81 3.23 1.67
N PRO A 254 -14.12 4.46 1.21
CA PRO A 254 -15.42 4.82 0.62
C PRO A 254 -15.92 3.83 -0.44
N ASN A 255 -15.01 3.34 -1.28
CA ASN A 255 -15.30 2.44 -2.39
C ASN A 255 -15.14 0.95 -2.06
N ILE A 256 -14.84 0.60 -0.79
CA ILE A 256 -14.81 -0.80 -0.30
C ILE A 256 -15.87 -0.98 0.81
N PRO A 257 -17.18 -0.86 0.49
CA PRO A 257 -18.24 -0.86 1.49
C PRO A 257 -18.55 -2.25 2.06
N THR A 258 -18.25 -3.33 1.34
CA THR A 258 -18.61 -4.70 1.72
C THR A 258 -17.43 -5.67 1.66
N MET A 259 -17.59 -6.83 2.31
CA MET A 259 -16.62 -7.93 2.25
C MET A 259 -16.46 -8.47 0.83
N GLU A 260 -17.56 -8.53 0.07
CA GLU A 260 -17.58 -8.97 -1.32
C GLU A 260 -16.78 -8.02 -2.21
N THR A 261 -16.93 -6.70 -2.00
CA THR A 261 -16.12 -5.69 -2.68
C THR A 261 -14.63 -5.87 -2.37
N ALA A 262 -14.27 -6.03 -1.09
CA ALA A 262 -12.88 -6.30 -0.69
C ALA A 262 -12.33 -7.59 -1.32
N TYR A 263 -13.18 -8.60 -1.53
CA TYR A 263 -12.79 -9.84 -2.17
C TYR A 263 -12.46 -9.69 -3.65
N LEU A 264 -13.33 -9.02 -4.40
CA LEU A 264 -13.18 -8.86 -5.85
C LEU A 264 -12.12 -7.83 -6.23
N TYR A 265 -11.84 -6.86 -5.34
CA TYR A 265 -10.89 -5.77 -5.57
C TYR A 265 -9.58 -6.24 -6.24
N ALA A 266 -8.88 -7.22 -5.67
CA ALA A 266 -7.57 -7.67 -6.18
C ALA A 266 -7.61 -8.23 -7.62
N GLY A 267 -8.79 -8.59 -8.13
CA GLY A 267 -8.98 -8.99 -9.53
C GLY A 267 -9.54 -7.86 -10.38
N THR A 268 -10.63 -7.23 -9.95
CA THR A 268 -11.35 -6.25 -10.76
C THR A 268 -10.70 -4.87 -10.79
N GLU A 269 -9.79 -4.56 -9.86
CA GLU A 269 -8.98 -3.35 -9.93
C GLU A 269 -8.07 -3.35 -11.17
N LEU A 270 -7.73 -4.53 -11.72
CA LEU A 270 -6.95 -4.67 -12.96
C LEU A 270 -7.63 -4.05 -14.21
N LEU A 271 -8.81 -3.44 -14.06
CA LEU A 271 -9.50 -2.70 -15.11
C LEU A 271 -9.19 -1.18 -15.03
N ASP A 272 -8.68 -0.68 -13.90
CA ASP A 272 -8.63 0.76 -13.64
C ASP A 272 -7.64 1.51 -14.54
N ASP A 273 -6.54 0.90 -14.96
CA ASP A 273 -5.64 1.52 -15.93
C ASP A 273 -6.02 1.27 -17.40
N THR A 274 -7.32 1.05 -17.65
CA THR A 274 -7.89 0.89 -19.00
C THR A 274 -9.11 1.79 -19.21
N THR A 275 -9.68 1.81 -20.42
CA THR A 275 -10.97 2.46 -20.67
C THR A 275 -12.16 1.75 -20.00
N LEU A 276 -11.96 0.63 -19.30
CA LEU A 276 -13.03 -0.07 -18.60
C LEU A 276 -13.33 0.58 -17.24
N THR A 277 -14.54 0.35 -16.72
CA THR A 277 -14.93 0.72 -15.36
C THR A 277 -15.11 -0.53 -14.49
N MET A 278 -14.68 -0.41 -13.24
CA MET A 278 -14.95 -1.33 -12.12
C MET A 278 -16.14 -0.87 -11.28
N GLY A 279 -17.04 -0.06 -11.83
CA GLY A 279 -18.31 0.26 -11.20
C GLY A 279 -18.20 1.24 -10.03
N LEU A 280 -17.12 2.00 -9.94
CA LEU A 280 -17.08 3.21 -9.10
C LEU A 280 -18.22 4.16 -9.50
N GLY A 281 -18.72 4.95 -8.55
CA GLY A 281 -19.92 5.75 -8.77
C GLY A 281 -21.24 4.97 -8.69
N THR A 282 -21.21 3.69 -8.33
CA THR A 282 -22.40 2.85 -8.13
C THR A 282 -22.50 2.36 -6.68
N THR A 283 -23.59 1.65 -6.35
CA THR A 283 -23.75 1.01 -5.03
C THR A 283 -23.08 -0.37 -4.95
N ARG A 284 -22.32 -0.77 -5.98
CA ARG A 284 -21.69 -2.09 -6.13
C ARG A 284 -20.29 -1.96 -6.79
N PRO A 285 -19.40 -1.11 -6.25
CA PRO A 285 -18.05 -0.98 -6.78
C PRO A 285 -17.31 -2.32 -6.72
N PHE A 286 -16.47 -2.58 -7.72
CA PHE A 286 -15.71 -3.81 -7.94
C PHE A 286 -16.54 -5.08 -8.20
N GLU A 287 -17.84 -5.07 -7.91
CA GLU A 287 -18.75 -6.15 -8.32
C GLU A 287 -19.28 -5.91 -9.75
N LEU A 288 -19.45 -4.65 -10.15
CA LEU A 288 -19.91 -4.26 -11.49
C LEU A 288 -18.73 -3.86 -12.36
N VAL A 289 -18.64 -4.41 -13.57
CA VAL A 289 -17.57 -4.09 -14.53
C VAL A 289 -18.16 -3.88 -15.93
N GLY A 290 -17.59 -2.97 -16.72
CA GLY A 290 -18.08 -2.74 -18.09
C GLY A 290 -17.54 -1.47 -18.77
N ALA A 291 -18.17 -1.08 -19.87
CA ALA A 291 -18.00 0.21 -20.54
C ALA A 291 -19.25 0.55 -21.39
N PRO A 292 -19.48 1.80 -21.83
CA PRO A 292 -20.65 2.19 -22.62
C PRO A 292 -20.78 1.46 -23.96
N TRP A 293 -19.67 0.88 -24.44
CA TRP A 293 -19.57 0.19 -25.72
C TRP A 293 -19.62 -1.33 -25.61
N ILE A 294 -19.82 -1.87 -24.40
CA ILE A 294 -19.92 -3.32 -24.13
C ILE A 294 -21.36 -3.80 -24.26
N ASP A 295 -21.55 -4.95 -24.92
CA ASP A 295 -22.78 -5.73 -24.84
C ASP A 295 -22.72 -6.63 -23.61
N GLY A 296 -23.47 -6.25 -22.56
CA GLY A 296 -23.49 -6.97 -21.29
C GLY A 296 -24.02 -8.40 -21.36
N GLU A 297 -24.95 -8.70 -22.29
CA GLU A 297 -25.48 -10.06 -22.46
C GLU A 297 -24.44 -10.96 -23.12
N ALA A 298 -23.79 -10.46 -24.19
CA ALA A 298 -22.70 -11.17 -24.84
C ALA A 298 -21.51 -11.40 -23.89
N LEU A 299 -21.15 -10.38 -23.09
CA LEU A 299 -20.09 -10.50 -22.09
C LEU A 299 -20.42 -11.55 -21.03
N ALA A 300 -21.67 -11.58 -20.55
CA ALA A 300 -22.09 -12.57 -19.57
C ALA A 300 -22.04 -14.00 -20.14
N GLU A 301 -22.51 -14.21 -21.37
CA GLU A 301 -22.44 -15.52 -22.04
C GLU A 301 -20.98 -15.98 -22.20
N GLU A 302 -20.12 -15.10 -22.70
CA GLU A 302 -18.70 -15.39 -22.90
C GLU A 302 -18.00 -15.72 -21.58
N MET A 303 -18.12 -14.85 -20.57
CA MET A 303 -17.46 -15.05 -19.27
C MET A 303 -17.95 -16.33 -18.56
N ASN A 304 -19.24 -16.67 -18.66
CA ASN A 304 -19.75 -17.95 -18.13
C ASN A 304 -19.26 -19.16 -18.94
N SER A 305 -18.82 -18.99 -20.19
CA SER A 305 -18.24 -20.07 -21.02
C SER A 305 -16.75 -20.32 -20.74
N ARG A 306 -16.05 -19.39 -20.08
CA ARG A 306 -14.62 -19.49 -19.72
C ARG A 306 -14.35 -20.40 -18.51
N ASP A 307 -15.38 -21.04 -17.95
CA ASP A 307 -15.30 -22.01 -16.84
C ASP A 307 -14.51 -21.53 -15.60
N LEU A 308 -14.56 -20.22 -15.31
CA LEU A 308 -13.89 -19.62 -14.16
C LEU A 308 -14.53 -20.10 -12.84
N GLN A 309 -13.75 -20.81 -12.03
CA GLN A 309 -14.23 -21.42 -10.81
C GLN A 309 -14.58 -20.38 -9.73
N GLY A 310 -15.62 -20.68 -8.95
CA GLY A 310 -16.02 -19.87 -7.80
C GLY A 310 -16.77 -18.57 -8.12
N VAL A 311 -17.00 -18.25 -9.39
CA VAL A 311 -17.76 -17.06 -9.84
C VAL A 311 -18.86 -17.41 -10.84
N SER A 312 -19.83 -16.50 -10.98
CA SER A 312 -20.79 -16.50 -12.08
C SER A 312 -21.04 -15.06 -12.53
N PHE A 313 -21.42 -14.89 -13.79
CA PHE A 313 -21.58 -13.56 -14.40
C PHE A 313 -23.02 -13.32 -14.78
N ARG A 314 -23.55 -12.13 -14.44
CA ARG A 314 -24.89 -11.70 -14.83
C ARG A 314 -24.76 -10.39 -15.61
N ALA A 315 -25.40 -10.30 -16.77
CA ALA A 315 -25.49 -9.04 -17.50
C ALA A 315 -26.03 -7.92 -16.61
N ALA A 316 -25.40 -6.75 -16.70
CA ALA A 316 -25.73 -5.58 -15.91
C ALA A 316 -25.66 -4.32 -16.77
N TYR A 317 -26.55 -3.39 -16.45
CA TYR A 317 -26.59 -2.05 -17.03
C TYR A 317 -26.71 -1.05 -15.90
N PHE A 318 -25.82 -0.06 -15.88
CA PHE A 318 -25.72 0.88 -14.76
C PHE A 318 -25.22 2.24 -15.24
N THR A 319 -25.48 3.28 -14.46
CA THR A 319 -25.02 4.65 -14.73
C THR A 319 -24.26 5.14 -13.51
N PRO A 320 -22.93 5.27 -13.58
CA PRO A 320 -22.12 5.84 -12.51
C PRO A 320 -22.55 7.27 -12.16
N MET A 321 -22.55 7.59 -10.86
CA MET A 321 -22.81 8.95 -10.35
C MET A 321 -21.55 9.81 -10.24
N PHE A 322 -20.37 9.22 -10.36
CA PHE A 322 -19.07 9.88 -10.42
C PHE A 322 -18.05 8.91 -11.06
N GLY A 323 -16.85 9.40 -11.34
CA GLY A 323 -15.77 8.59 -11.90
C GLY A 323 -15.94 8.31 -13.40
N LYS A 324 -15.34 7.22 -13.90
CA LYS A 324 -15.42 6.86 -15.32
C LYS A 324 -16.86 6.68 -15.77
N TYR A 325 -17.20 7.31 -16.88
CA TYR A 325 -18.54 7.25 -17.50
C TYR A 325 -19.66 7.83 -16.63
N GLU A 326 -19.35 8.84 -15.79
CA GLU A 326 -20.35 9.59 -15.04
C GLU A 326 -21.53 10.04 -15.92
N GLY A 327 -22.74 9.68 -15.50
CA GLY A 327 -23.98 10.04 -16.21
C GLY A 327 -24.24 9.28 -17.51
N GLU A 328 -23.35 8.39 -17.94
CA GLU A 328 -23.49 7.57 -19.14
C GLU A 328 -24.02 6.16 -18.80
N LEU A 329 -24.79 5.55 -19.70
CA LEU A 329 -25.23 4.17 -19.55
C LEU A 329 -24.07 3.22 -19.88
N VAL A 330 -23.65 2.43 -18.92
CA VAL A 330 -22.65 1.38 -19.05
C VAL A 330 -23.33 0.03 -19.23
N GLY A 331 -22.91 -0.74 -20.23
CA GLY A 331 -23.21 -2.16 -20.36
C GLY A 331 -22.05 -2.99 -19.80
N GLY A 332 -22.35 -4.16 -19.25
CA GLY A 332 -21.31 -5.04 -18.68
C GLY A 332 -21.89 -6.18 -17.88
N VAL A 333 -21.17 -6.59 -16.82
CA VAL A 333 -21.59 -7.70 -15.95
C VAL A 333 -21.45 -7.35 -14.48
N GLN A 334 -22.27 -8.00 -13.65
CA GLN A 334 -22.00 -8.19 -12.23
C GLN A 334 -21.29 -9.52 -12.02
N VAL A 335 -20.17 -9.49 -11.31
CA VAL A 335 -19.47 -10.68 -10.84
C VAL A 335 -20.10 -11.15 -9.54
N HIS A 336 -20.66 -12.36 -9.54
CA HIS A 336 -21.23 -12.98 -8.35
C HIS A 336 -20.29 -14.05 -7.79
N ILE A 337 -19.86 -13.89 -6.55
CA ILE A 337 -19.08 -14.90 -5.81
C ILE A 337 -19.99 -16.09 -5.49
N VAL A 338 -19.61 -17.28 -5.96
CA VAL A 338 -20.27 -18.56 -5.68
C VAL A 338 -19.51 -19.33 -4.60
N ASP A 339 -18.18 -19.41 -4.73
CA ASP A 339 -17.28 -20.00 -3.74
C ASP A 339 -15.96 -19.24 -3.73
N PRO A 340 -15.68 -18.41 -2.71
CA PRO A 340 -14.46 -17.61 -2.68
C PRO A 340 -13.20 -18.46 -2.71
N SER A 341 -13.22 -19.66 -2.13
CA SER A 341 -12.03 -20.51 -2.01
C SER A 341 -11.51 -21.04 -3.35
N GLU A 342 -12.36 -21.06 -4.37
CA GLU A 342 -12.02 -21.55 -5.71
C GLU A 342 -11.57 -20.43 -6.66
N ILE A 343 -11.89 -19.16 -6.37
CA ILE A 343 -11.61 -18.02 -7.25
C ILE A 343 -10.10 -17.76 -7.36
N ASN A 344 -9.59 -17.66 -8.59
CA ASN A 344 -8.29 -17.06 -8.91
C ASN A 344 -8.56 -15.62 -9.36
N LEU A 345 -8.37 -14.67 -8.45
CA LEU A 345 -8.70 -13.25 -8.60
C LEU A 345 -7.92 -12.57 -9.72
N VAL A 346 -6.62 -12.80 -9.82
CA VAL A 346 -5.81 -12.17 -10.88
C VAL A 346 -6.22 -12.70 -12.26
N ALA A 347 -6.42 -14.02 -12.37
CA ALA A 347 -6.91 -14.63 -13.61
C ALA A 347 -8.33 -14.13 -13.97
N LEU A 348 -9.20 -13.92 -12.99
CA LEU A 348 -10.52 -13.32 -13.20
C LEU A 348 -10.40 -11.91 -13.82
N GLY A 349 -9.56 -11.04 -13.25
CA GLY A 349 -9.33 -9.69 -13.76
C GLY A 349 -8.80 -9.70 -15.19
N LEU A 350 -7.80 -10.53 -15.48
CA LEU A 350 -7.22 -10.65 -16.82
C LEU A 350 -8.23 -11.19 -17.84
N ASN A 351 -9.07 -12.17 -17.47
CA ASN A 351 -10.13 -12.65 -18.35
C ASN A 351 -11.21 -11.59 -18.63
N LEU A 352 -11.52 -10.74 -17.63
CA LEU A 352 -12.45 -9.63 -17.82
C LEU A 352 -11.87 -8.58 -18.79
N VAL A 353 -10.60 -8.20 -18.62
CA VAL A 353 -9.90 -7.27 -19.52
C VAL A 353 -9.86 -7.83 -20.94
N ASP A 354 -9.47 -9.09 -21.09
CA ASP A 354 -9.38 -9.80 -22.37
C ASP A 354 -10.74 -9.86 -23.10
N ALA A 355 -11.80 -10.35 -22.43
CA ALA A 355 -13.14 -10.44 -23.02
C ALA A 355 -13.71 -9.07 -23.42
N MET A 356 -13.49 -8.05 -22.59
CA MET A 356 -13.99 -6.71 -22.88
C MET A 356 -13.19 -6.02 -23.98
N ARG A 357 -11.86 -6.17 -24.02
CA ARG A 357 -11.03 -5.68 -25.14
C ARG A 357 -11.53 -6.26 -26.46
N ASP A 358 -11.80 -7.57 -26.52
CA ASP A 358 -12.18 -8.27 -27.75
C ASP A 358 -13.53 -7.83 -28.33
N GLN A 359 -14.45 -7.33 -27.51
CA GLN A 359 -15.71 -6.78 -28.01
C GLN A 359 -15.51 -5.49 -28.82
N ASN A 360 -14.51 -4.67 -28.47
CA ASN A 360 -14.19 -3.45 -29.22
C ASN A 360 -12.73 -3.00 -29.07
N PRO A 361 -11.79 -3.60 -29.82
CA PRO A 361 -10.37 -3.25 -29.73
C PRO A 361 -10.07 -1.80 -30.10
N GLU A 362 -10.90 -1.15 -30.93
CA GLU A 362 -10.72 0.25 -31.32
C GLU A 362 -11.03 1.24 -30.18
N LYS A 363 -11.83 0.85 -29.19
CA LYS A 363 -12.20 1.67 -28.03
C LYS A 363 -11.47 1.28 -26.74
N PHE A 364 -10.75 0.16 -26.77
CA PHE A 364 -9.94 -0.27 -25.66
C PHE A 364 -8.62 0.50 -25.67
N GLU A 365 -8.37 1.28 -24.63
CA GLU A 365 -7.07 1.90 -24.39
C GLU A 365 -6.58 1.45 -23.01
N MET A 366 -5.26 1.33 -22.88
CA MET A 366 -4.56 0.98 -21.65
C MET A 366 -3.48 2.02 -21.40
N THR A 367 -3.42 2.55 -20.18
CA THR A 367 -2.41 3.52 -19.79
C THR A 367 -1.08 2.83 -19.50
N SER A 368 0.03 3.56 -19.55
CA SER A 368 1.34 3.02 -19.14
C SER A 368 1.39 2.63 -17.66
N SER A 369 0.49 3.18 -16.83
CA SER A 369 0.41 2.89 -15.41
C SER A 369 -0.08 1.48 -15.10
N TYR A 370 -0.67 0.78 -16.08
CA TYR A 370 -1.11 -0.61 -15.91
C TYR A 370 0.00 -1.54 -15.41
N ALA A 371 1.24 -1.30 -15.83
CA ALA A 371 2.41 -2.03 -15.35
C ALA A 371 2.57 -1.93 -13.82
N ASN A 372 2.28 -0.76 -13.23
CA ASN A 372 2.34 -0.53 -11.79
C ASN A 372 1.19 -1.20 -11.03
N LEU A 373 0.03 -1.33 -11.69
CA LEU A 373 -1.16 -1.96 -11.16
C LEU A 373 -1.00 -3.49 -11.09
N ILE A 374 -0.58 -4.12 -12.18
CA ILE A 374 -0.32 -5.57 -12.21
C ILE A 374 1.01 -5.94 -11.52
N GLY A 375 1.99 -5.03 -11.53
CA GLY A 375 3.32 -5.21 -10.96
C GLY A 375 4.35 -5.80 -11.91
N ASP A 376 4.06 -5.89 -13.21
CA ASP A 376 4.94 -6.50 -14.22
C ASP A 376 4.89 -5.68 -15.52
N PRO A 377 6.04 -5.15 -15.98
CA PRO A 377 6.11 -4.30 -17.17
C PRO A 377 5.83 -5.02 -18.49
N ASP A 378 5.95 -6.36 -18.54
CA ASP A 378 5.75 -7.13 -19.75
C ASP A 378 4.26 -7.44 -19.99
N VAL A 379 3.46 -7.53 -18.92
CA VAL A 379 2.04 -7.93 -18.99
C VAL A 379 1.17 -7.01 -19.87
N PRO A 380 1.27 -5.66 -19.81
CA PRO A 380 0.57 -4.79 -20.75
C PRO A 380 0.83 -5.16 -22.21
N GLY A 381 2.09 -5.45 -22.54
CA GLY A 381 2.50 -5.88 -23.88
C GLY A 381 1.89 -7.23 -24.25
N MET A 382 1.83 -8.19 -23.34
CA MET A 382 1.19 -9.48 -23.57
C MET A 382 -0.31 -9.33 -23.84
N ILE A 383 -1.00 -8.50 -23.06
CA ILE A 383 -2.44 -8.21 -23.26
C ILE A 383 -2.66 -7.55 -24.62
N MET A 384 -1.88 -6.54 -25.00
CA MET A 384 -2.08 -5.85 -26.28
C MET A 384 -1.71 -6.69 -27.52
N ASN A 385 -0.99 -7.79 -27.33
CA ASN A 385 -0.63 -8.74 -28.39
C ASN A 385 -1.50 -10.01 -28.39
N ASP A 386 -2.65 -9.99 -27.72
CA ASP A 386 -3.61 -11.11 -27.64
C ASP A 386 -2.97 -12.43 -27.13
N VAL A 387 -1.99 -12.34 -26.22
CA VAL A 387 -1.44 -13.53 -25.57
C VAL A 387 -2.54 -14.16 -24.69
N PRO A 388 -2.80 -15.48 -24.81
CA PRO A 388 -3.83 -16.14 -24.02
C PRO A 388 -3.62 -15.94 -22.51
N VAL A 389 -4.70 -15.65 -21.76
CA VAL A 389 -4.61 -15.33 -20.32
C VAL A 389 -3.87 -16.40 -19.51
N ASN A 390 -4.00 -17.68 -19.85
CA ASN A 390 -3.26 -18.75 -19.18
C ASN A 390 -1.75 -18.66 -19.42
N GLU A 391 -1.31 -18.27 -20.62
CA GLU A 391 0.10 -18.07 -20.93
C GLU A 391 0.67 -16.83 -20.23
N VAL A 392 -0.15 -15.77 -20.11
CA VAL A 392 0.18 -14.60 -19.28
C VAL A 392 0.36 -15.02 -17.82
N VAL A 393 -0.60 -15.77 -17.25
CA VAL A 393 -0.51 -16.25 -15.86
C VAL A 393 0.69 -17.19 -15.64
N ASP A 394 1.02 -18.01 -16.63
CA ASP A 394 2.14 -18.96 -16.58
C ASP A 394 3.51 -18.26 -16.57
N SER A 395 3.60 -17.02 -17.10
CA SER A 395 4.88 -16.30 -17.26
C SER A 395 5.59 -16.03 -15.92
N TRP A 396 4.83 -15.71 -14.85
CA TRP A 396 5.37 -15.38 -13.53
C TRP A 396 5.31 -16.53 -12.51
N GLN A 397 4.72 -17.69 -12.85
CA GLN A 397 4.50 -18.77 -11.85
C GLN A 397 5.80 -19.26 -11.19
N LYS A 398 6.90 -19.28 -11.95
CA LYS A 398 8.20 -19.71 -11.44
C LYS A 398 8.69 -18.77 -10.34
N GLU A 399 8.71 -17.48 -10.62
CA GLU A 399 9.15 -16.46 -9.66
C GLU A 399 8.22 -16.41 -8.45
N LEU A 400 6.90 -16.43 -8.68
CA LEU A 400 5.90 -16.48 -7.61
C LEU A 400 6.11 -17.68 -6.69
N THR A 401 6.39 -18.86 -7.26
CA THR A 401 6.66 -20.07 -6.47
C THR A 401 7.92 -19.90 -5.63
N THR A 402 9.00 -19.39 -6.21
CA THR A 402 10.25 -19.10 -5.48
C THR A 402 9.99 -18.17 -4.30
N TRP A 403 9.33 -17.03 -4.54
CA TRP A 403 9.00 -16.07 -3.49
C TRP A 403 8.12 -16.70 -2.39
N ILE A 404 7.13 -17.51 -2.76
CA ILE A 404 6.29 -18.23 -1.79
C ILE A 404 7.14 -19.13 -0.90
N THR A 405 8.00 -19.96 -1.49
CA THR A 405 8.75 -20.99 -0.77
C THR A 405 9.92 -20.45 0.03
N GLU A 406 10.65 -19.49 -0.53
CA GLU A 406 11.91 -18.99 0.01
C GLU A 406 11.72 -17.77 0.90
N VAL A 407 10.67 -16.96 0.65
CA VAL A 407 10.40 -15.72 1.40
C VAL A 407 9.16 -15.87 2.28
N ARG A 408 7.95 -15.83 1.71
CA ARG A 408 6.68 -15.76 2.46
C ARG A 408 6.55 -16.86 3.51
N ASN A 409 6.83 -18.10 3.13
CA ASN A 409 6.64 -19.26 4.00
C ASN A 409 7.54 -19.26 5.24
N GLN A 410 8.58 -18.42 5.29
CA GLN A 410 9.45 -18.28 6.45
C GLN A 410 8.82 -17.45 7.56
N TYR A 411 7.81 -16.61 7.25
CA TYR A 411 7.29 -15.57 8.15
C TYR A 411 5.83 -15.78 8.58
N LEU A 412 5.26 -16.95 8.31
CA LEU A 412 3.86 -17.22 8.62
C LEU A 412 3.62 -17.42 10.12
N LEU A 413 2.69 -16.64 10.67
CA LEU A 413 2.33 -16.62 12.09
C LEU A 413 1.16 -17.55 12.41
N TYR A 414 0.32 -17.87 11.41
CA TYR A 414 -0.95 -18.57 11.60
C TYR A 414 -1.05 -19.89 10.84
N ASN A 415 -1.77 -20.85 11.41
CA ASN A 415 -2.00 -22.17 10.81
C ASN A 415 -3.27 -22.19 9.93
N PRO A 416 -3.49 -23.23 9.11
CA PRO A 416 -2.53 -24.28 8.74
C PRO A 416 -1.39 -23.72 7.90
N TYR A 417 -0.16 -24.19 8.16
CA TYR A 417 1.01 -23.81 7.36
C TYR A 417 1.01 -24.59 6.03
N PRO A 418 1.46 -23.97 4.91
CA PRO A 418 1.70 -24.69 3.66
C PRO A 418 2.63 -25.90 3.86
N SER A 419 2.51 -26.89 2.98
CA SER A 419 3.36 -28.10 3.06
C SER A 419 4.84 -27.73 3.05
N GLY A 420 5.59 -28.20 4.05
CA GLY A 420 7.02 -27.90 4.21
C GLY A 420 7.33 -26.58 4.94
N ALA A 421 6.34 -25.70 5.12
CA ALA A 421 6.49 -24.49 5.91
C ALA A 421 6.34 -24.80 7.42
N ASN A 422 7.15 -24.13 8.24
CA ASN A 422 7.05 -24.20 9.69
C ASN A 422 6.47 -22.88 10.22
N PRO A 423 5.88 -22.87 11.43
CA PRO A 423 5.57 -21.62 12.11
C PRO A 423 6.81 -20.74 12.20
N TYR A 424 6.66 -19.45 11.90
CA TYR A 424 7.67 -18.47 12.23
C TYR A 424 8.00 -18.56 13.72
N LYS A 425 9.30 -18.52 14.01
CA LYS A 425 9.84 -18.43 15.35
C LYS A 425 10.57 -17.11 15.46
N GLU A 426 10.30 -16.40 16.55
CA GLU A 426 11.01 -15.17 16.87
C GLU A 426 12.52 -15.42 16.80
N LYS A 427 13.17 -14.59 16.00
CA LYS A 427 14.62 -14.53 15.81
C LYS A 427 15.01 -13.08 15.90
N GLY A 428 16.20 -12.81 16.44
CA GLY A 428 16.71 -11.44 16.48
C GLY A 428 16.90 -10.88 15.08
N SER A 429 16.94 -9.56 15.00
CA SER A 429 17.08 -8.79 13.76
C SER A 429 18.32 -7.91 13.86
N LEU A 430 19.03 -7.76 12.75
CA LEU A 430 20.08 -6.77 12.56
C LEU A 430 19.64 -5.87 11.41
N GLY A 431 20.00 -4.60 11.46
CA GLY A 431 19.75 -3.66 10.39
C GLY A 431 20.87 -2.67 10.18
N ILE A 432 20.90 -2.11 8.98
CA ILE A 432 21.88 -1.12 8.52
C ILE A 432 21.10 0.15 8.16
N LEU A 433 21.55 1.29 8.68
CA LEU A 433 21.08 2.62 8.32
C LEU A 433 22.19 3.38 7.57
N PRO A 434 21.84 4.26 6.61
CA PRO A 434 20.48 4.56 6.17
C PRO A 434 19.81 3.38 5.44
N LEU A 435 18.47 3.38 5.38
CA LEU A 435 17.71 2.30 4.74
C LEU A 435 17.88 2.32 3.21
N ASP A 436 17.86 3.52 2.64
CA ASP A 436 18.20 3.77 1.24
C ASP A 436 19.68 4.18 1.18
N LEU A 437 20.52 3.33 0.59
CA LEU A 437 21.96 3.56 0.51
C LEU A 437 22.36 3.87 -0.94
N THR A 438 22.31 5.15 -1.29
CA THR A 438 22.77 5.66 -2.58
C THR A 438 23.94 6.62 -2.38
N ALA A 439 24.94 6.56 -3.24
CA ALA A 439 26.11 7.45 -3.18
C ALA A 439 26.58 7.87 -4.57
N SER A 440 27.41 8.91 -4.64
CA SER A 440 28.19 9.24 -5.84
C SER A 440 29.64 8.77 -5.70
N PRO A 441 30.37 8.48 -6.79
CA PRO A 441 31.79 8.15 -6.71
C PRO A 441 32.58 9.20 -5.92
N GLY A 442 33.34 8.76 -4.91
CA GLY A 442 34.10 9.62 -4.00
C GLY A 442 33.33 10.11 -2.77
N GLN A 443 32.00 9.89 -2.71
CA GLN A 443 31.19 10.18 -1.53
C GLN A 443 31.40 9.13 -0.45
N ASN A 444 31.35 9.59 0.81
CA ASN A 444 31.36 8.74 1.98
C ASN A 444 29.98 8.78 2.67
N VAL A 445 29.50 7.63 3.14
CA VAL A 445 28.23 7.51 3.85
C VAL A 445 28.47 6.79 5.17
N ASP A 446 28.13 7.43 6.29
CA ASP A 446 28.22 6.79 7.61
C ASP A 446 27.09 5.76 7.76
N LEU A 447 27.48 4.55 8.16
CA LEU A 447 26.59 3.43 8.38
C LEU A 447 26.41 3.19 9.87
N THR A 448 25.17 3.06 10.30
CA THR A 448 24.83 2.64 11.66
C THR A 448 24.25 1.23 11.61
N VAL A 449 24.76 0.34 12.47
CA VAL A 449 24.20 -1.00 12.65
C VAL A 449 23.49 -1.05 13.99
N LYS A 450 22.27 -1.54 13.96
CA LYS A 450 21.48 -1.80 15.17
C LYS A 450 20.79 -3.14 15.07
N GLY A 451 20.40 -3.68 16.21
CA GLY A 451 19.68 -4.93 16.23
C GLY A 451 19.06 -5.26 17.57
N TYR A 452 18.21 -6.26 17.55
CA TYR A 452 17.46 -6.75 18.69
C TYR A 452 17.59 -8.26 18.73
N ASP A 453 17.70 -8.83 19.93
CA ASP A 453 17.66 -10.26 20.11
C ASP A 453 16.24 -10.82 19.89
N LYS A 454 16.09 -12.14 19.98
CA LYS A 454 14.78 -12.80 19.79
C LYS A 454 13.72 -12.43 20.85
N ASN A 455 14.12 -11.80 21.95
CA ASN A 455 13.23 -11.37 23.04
C ASN A 455 12.88 -9.88 22.93
N GLY A 456 13.40 -9.17 21.92
CA GLY A 456 13.24 -7.72 21.76
C GLY A 456 14.19 -6.90 22.63
N GLU A 457 15.27 -7.49 23.16
CA GLU A 457 16.31 -6.74 23.87
C GLU A 457 17.32 -6.18 22.86
N ALA A 458 17.64 -4.89 22.94
CA ALA A 458 18.62 -4.26 22.07
C ALA A 458 20.00 -4.93 22.22
N LEU A 459 20.66 -5.17 21.09
CA LEU A 459 22.02 -5.71 21.06
C LEU A 459 23.03 -4.61 21.43
N ASP A 460 23.96 -4.92 22.34
CA ASP A 460 25.08 -4.04 22.68
C ASP A 460 26.20 -4.18 21.64
N ILE A 461 26.03 -3.47 20.51
CA ILE A 461 26.92 -3.58 19.35
C ILE A 461 28.10 -2.61 19.50
N ASP A 462 29.31 -3.15 19.61
CA ASP A 462 30.54 -2.39 19.42
C ASP A 462 30.79 -2.23 17.90
N PRO A 463 30.80 -1.00 17.34
CA PRO A 463 31.00 -0.80 15.91
C PRO A 463 32.29 -1.41 15.36
N SER A 464 33.33 -1.56 16.19
CA SER A 464 34.61 -2.17 15.79
C SER A 464 34.55 -3.69 15.64
N SER A 465 33.47 -4.32 16.12
CA SER A 465 33.25 -5.78 16.04
C SER A 465 32.42 -6.21 14.84
N ILE A 466 31.92 -5.26 14.05
CA ILE A 466 31.11 -5.55 12.86
C ILE A 466 32.03 -6.00 11.73
N GLU A 467 31.72 -7.16 11.17
CA GLU A 467 32.36 -7.66 9.96
C GLU A 467 31.60 -7.13 8.73
N TRP A 468 32.28 -6.34 7.91
CA TRP A 468 31.71 -5.75 6.70
C TRP A 468 32.16 -6.49 5.43
N GLN A 469 31.23 -6.67 4.50
CA GLN A 469 31.51 -7.12 3.14
C GLN A 469 30.80 -6.20 2.14
N VAL A 470 31.46 -5.91 1.02
CA VAL A 470 30.90 -5.11 -0.08
C VAL A 470 31.04 -5.89 -1.38
N SER A 471 29.96 -6.02 -2.14
CA SER A 471 29.94 -6.66 -3.47
C SER A 471 29.89 -5.62 -4.60
N GLY A 472 30.06 -6.03 -5.86
CA GLY A 472 29.91 -5.14 -7.03
C GLY A 472 31.11 -4.22 -7.35
N GLU A 473 32.21 -4.27 -6.59
CA GLU A 473 33.37 -3.39 -6.77
C GLU A 473 33.05 -1.88 -6.66
N ILE A 474 31.94 -1.54 -6.00
CA ILE A 474 31.41 -0.18 -5.87
C ILE A 474 32.08 0.65 -4.76
N GLY A 475 32.79 0.01 -3.83
CA GLY A 475 33.37 0.67 -2.67
C GLY A 475 33.87 -0.30 -1.61
N TYR A 476 34.12 0.22 -0.41
CA TYR A 476 34.48 -0.54 0.79
C TYR A 476 33.94 0.14 2.05
N VAL A 477 33.81 -0.60 3.15
CA VAL A 477 33.46 -0.05 4.47
C VAL A 477 34.69 -0.08 5.37
N GLU A 478 35.03 1.06 5.98
CA GLU A 478 36.07 1.16 7.00
C GLU A 478 35.53 1.96 8.19
N ASN A 479 35.67 1.41 9.40
CA ASN A 479 35.19 2.02 10.66
C ASN A 479 33.70 2.45 10.64
N GLY A 480 32.85 1.71 9.93
CA GLY A 480 31.43 2.03 9.82
C GLY A 480 31.09 3.09 8.77
N THR A 481 32.05 3.58 8.00
CA THR A 481 31.79 4.50 6.87
C THR A 481 31.96 3.75 5.56
N PHE A 482 30.95 3.81 4.69
CA PHE A 482 31.03 3.33 3.31
C PHE A 482 31.71 4.37 2.43
N TYR A 483 32.77 3.97 1.75
CA TYR A 483 33.54 4.78 0.80
C TYR A 483 33.18 4.33 -0.61
N ALA A 484 32.34 5.11 -1.31
CA ALA A 484 31.94 4.82 -2.68
C ALA A 484 33.09 5.16 -3.64
N THR A 485 33.49 4.21 -4.48
CA THR A 485 34.65 4.38 -5.38
C THR A 485 34.29 4.34 -6.85
N ASN A 486 33.49 3.37 -7.28
CA ASN A 486 33.17 3.14 -8.69
C ASN A 486 31.65 3.13 -8.88
N GLU A 487 31.18 3.62 -10.02
CA GLU A 487 29.78 3.48 -10.38
C GLU A 487 29.40 2.02 -10.56
N GLY A 488 28.18 1.68 -10.12
CA GLY A 488 27.63 0.34 -10.19
C GLY A 488 26.60 0.08 -9.11
N GLN A 489 26.05 -1.13 -9.15
CA GLN A 489 25.18 -1.66 -8.11
C GLN A 489 25.91 -2.79 -7.37
N GLY A 490 25.66 -2.90 -6.08
CA GLY A 490 26.23 -3.93 -5.22
C GLY A 490 25.55 -3.96 -3.87
N GLU A 491 26.06 -4.77 -2.96
CA GLU A 491 25.46 -4.99 -1.65
C GLU A 491 26.48 -4.72 -0.55
N VAL A 492 26.05 -4.05 0.52
CA VAL A 492 26.79 -3.94 1.79
C VAL A 492 26.17 -4.89 2.79
N VAL A 493 27.00 -5.77 3.35
CA VAL A 493 26.60 -6.77 4.34
C VAL A 493 27.33 -6.51 5.66
N ALA A 494 26.56 -6.42 6.75
CA ALA A 494 27.05 -6.33 8.12
C ALA A 494 26.80 -7.66 8.83
N THR A 495 27.83 -8.21 9.48
CA THR A 495 27.70 -9.38 10.35
C THR A 495 28.15 -9.04 11.76
N TYR A 496 27.33 -9.37 12.75
CA TYR A 496 27.62 -9.23 14.17
C TYR A 496 27.21 -10.51 14.90
N ASN A 497 28.18 -11.26 15.41
CA ASN A 497 27.99 -12.63 15.92
C ASN A 497 27.27 -13.53 14.89
N ASP A 498 26.11 -14.08 15.25
CA ASP A 498 25.29 -14.94 14.37
C ASP A 498 24.23 -14.14 13.58
N TYR A 499 24.23 -12.80 13.68
CA TYR A 499 23.27 -11.94 12.99
C TYR A 499 23.89 -11.32 11.75
N THR A 500 23.09 -11.25 10.68
CA THR A 500 23.47 -10.64 9.41
C THR A 500 22.39 -9.68 8.95
N ALA A 501 22.82 -8.56 8.39
CA ALA A 501 21.99 -7.57 7.71
C ALA A 501 22.63 -7.25 6.35
N SER A 502 21.81 -6.97 5.36
CA SER A 502 22.30 -6.52 4.06
C SER A 502 21.47 -5.37 3.46
N ARG A 503 22.13 -4.58 2.62
CA ARG A 503 21.61 -3.40 1.92
C ARG A 503 22.09 -3.41 0.48
N GLU A 504 21.16 -3.31 -0.45
CA GLU A 504 21.49 -2.92 -1.82
C GLU A 504 22.01 -1.48 -1.83
N VAL A 505 22.99 -1.24 -2.69
CA VAL A 505 23.70 0.04 -2.82
C VAL A 505 23.81 0.39 -4.29
N GLU A 506 23.41 1.61 -4.61
CA GLU A 506 23.65 2.21 -5.91
C GLU A 506 24.70 3.32 -5.80
N VAL A 507 25.80 3.18 -6.56
CA VAL A 507 26.78 4.24 -6.76
C VAL A 507 26.65 4.76 -8.18
N SER A 508 26.26 6.02 -8.33
CA SER A 508 26.05 6.67 -9.63
C SER A 508 26.30 8.17 -9.51
N ALA A 509 26.71 8.87 -10.57
CA ALA A 509 26.74 10.33 -10.53
C ALA A 509 25.34 10.92 -10.25
N THR A 510 25.30 12.04 -9.50
CA THR A 510 24.06 12.81 -9.31
C THR A 510 23.90 13.75 -10.49
N ASN A 511 23.03 13.43 -11.43
CA ASN A 511 22.81 14.27 -12.62
C ASN A 511 21.63 15.21 -12.40
N ILE A 512 21.88 16.50 -12.60
CA ILE A 512 20.87 17.54 -12.63
C ILE A 512 20.48 17.72 -14.10
N GLU A 513 19.28 17.27 -14.45
CA GLU A 513 18.85 17.15 -15.85
C GLU A 513 18.07 18.37 -16.34
N ASN A 514 17.30 19.01 -15.45
CA ASN A 514 16.46 20.16 -15.78
C ASN A 514 16.05 20.98 -14.54
N PHE A 515 15.59 22.22 -14.75
CA PHE A 515 14.86 23.00 -13.75
C PHE A 515 13.53 23.49 -14.32
N ARG A 516 12.46 23.32 -13.56
CA ARG A 516 11.13 23.84 -13.88
C ARG A 516 10.69 24.83 -12.81
N TYR A 517 9.85 25.78 -13.17
CA TYR A 517 9.28 26.71 -12.20
C TYR A 517 7.81 27.00 -12.43
N GLY A 518 7.09 27.32 -11.35
CA GLY A 518 5.69 27.71 -11.37
C GLY A 518 5.40 28.77 -10.32
N ILE A 519 4.54 29.75 -10.65
CA ILE A 519 4.15 30.84 -9.75
C ILE A 519 2.73 30.59 -9.26
N HIS A 520 2.58 30.37 -7.96
CA HIS A 520 1.31 30.25 -7.25
C HIS A 520 0.96 31.60 -6.57
N PRO A 521 -0.29 31.91 -6.21
CA PRO A 521 -0.59 33.09 -5.41
C PRO A 521 0.26 33.26 -4.14
N ASP A 522 0.60 32.13 -3.49
CA ASP A 522 1.25 32.12 -2.17
C ASP A 522 2.76 31.84 -2.21
N TYR A 523 3.28 31.28 -3.32
CA TYR A 523 4.70 30.90 -3.42
C TYR A 523 5.17 30.79 -4.88
N SER A 524 6.50 30.89 -5.06
CA SER A 524 7.21 30.58 -6.29
C SER A 524 7.93 29.25 -6.14
N ARG A 525 7.50 28.24 -6.88
CA ARG A 525 8.06 26.89 -6.84
C ARG A 525 9.15 26.72 -7.88
N ILE A 526 10.31 26.24 -7.46
CA ILE A 526 11.37 25.74 -8.32
C ILE A 526 11.49 24.22 -8.12
N VAL A 527 11.58 23.48 -9.22
CA VAL A 527 11.71 22.03 -9.24
C VAL A 527 13.00 21.68 -9.98
N PHE A 528 13.91 21.00 -9.28
CA PHE A 528 15.14 20.44 -9.82
C PHE A 528 14.86 18.97 -10.16
N ASP A 529 15.02 18.60 -11.42
CA ASP A 529 14.85 17.22 -11.88
C ASP A 529 16.22 16.52 -11.85
N LEU A 530 16.30 15.41 -11.11
CA LEU A 530 17.51 14.62 -10.93
C LEU A 530 17.30 13.17 -11.37
N ASN A 531 18.39 12.48 -11.73
CA ASN A 531 18.36 11.06 -12.06
C ASN A 531 18.15 10.15 -10.83
N LYS A 532 18.38 10.65 -9.62
CA LYS A 532 18.22 9.90 -8.36
C LYS A 532 17.80 10.80 -7.19
N THR A 533 17.36 10.20 -6.09
CA THR A 533 17.08 10.93 -4.85
C THR A 533 18.37 11.43 -4.21
N VAL A 534 18.35 12.68 -3.71
CA VAL A 534 19.48 13.30 -3.03
C VAL A 534 18.99 13.91 -1.72
N ASN A 535 19.57 13.46 -0.61
CA ASN A 535 19.19 13.90 0.74
C ASN A 535 20.25 14.79 1.42
N ASN A 536 21.44 14.95 0.81
CA ASN A 536 22.58 15.69 1.35
C ASN A 536 22.80 17.05 0.66
N TYR A 537 21.74 17.66 0.13
CA TYR A 537 21.81 19.01 -0.41
C TYR A 537 21.67 20.06 0.70
N GLU A 538 22.22 21.24 0.48
CA GLU A 538 22.13 22.36 1.41
C GLU A 538 21.37 23.53 0.78
N LEU A 539 20.55 24.21 1.59
CA LEU A 539 19.93 25.49 1.25
C LEU A 539 20.42 26.56 2.20
N GLU A 540 21.06 27.60 1.67
CA GLU A 540 21.66 28.68 2.45
C GLU A 540 21.25 30.06 1.88
N GLU A 541 20.77 30.96 2.74
CA GLU A 541 20.53 32.35 2.36
C GLU A 541 21.84 33.15 2.47
N GLN A 542 22.34 33.66 1.34
CA GLN A 542 23.58 34.45 1.29
C GLN A 542 23.46 35.58 0.26
N ASP A 543 23.79 36.81 0.68
CA ASP A 543 23.92 37.99 -0.18
C ASP A 543 22.73 38.26 -1.12
N GLY A 544 21.50 38.11 -0.61
CA GLY A 544 20.26 38.30 -1.39
C GLY A 544 19.95 37.13 -2.33
N LYS A 545 20.52 35.95 -2.06
CA LYS A 545 20.29 34.72 -2.81
C LYS A 545 19.91 33.60 -1.87
N LEU A 546 19.10 32.67 -2.35
CA LEU A 546 18.95 31.34 -1.75
C LEU A 546 19.79 30.36 -2.59
N LEU A 547 20.86 29.83 -2.01
CA LEU A 547 21.79 28.92 -2.66
C LEU A 547 21.36 27.48 -2.40
N LEU A 548 20.99 26.76 -3.44
CA LEU A 548 20.92 25.31 -3.42
C LEU A 548 22.27 24.73 -3.81
N LYS A 549 22.85 23.92 -2.93
CA LYS A 549 24.16 23.29 -3.09
C LYS A 549 23.98 21.78 -3.09
N ILE A 550 24.40 21.11 -4.14
CA ILE A 550 24.30 19.65 -4.32
C ILE A 550 25.71 19.07 -4.47
N PRO A 551 26.27 18.45 -3.42
CA PRO A 551 27.57 17.78 -3.49
C PRO A 551 27.55 16.66 -4.53
N TYR A 552 28.66 16.49 -5.27
CA TYR A 552 28.81 15.48 -6.32
C TYR A 552 27.76 15.56 -7.44
N GLY A 553 27.16 16.74 -7.61
CA GLY A 553 26.18 17.01 -8.65
C GLY A 553 26.84 17.35 -9.98
N GLU A 554 26.38 16.76 -11.08
CA GLU A 554 26.82 17.08 -12.43
C GLU A 554 25.69 17.73 -13.23
N ILE A 555 26.03 18.72 -14.06
CA ILE A 555 25.06 19.34 -14.99
C ILE A 555 24.94 18.43 -16.22
N ASP A 556 23.73 17.94 -16.49
CA ASP A 556 23.44 17.10 -17.65
C ASP A 556 22.08 17.45 -18.29
N GLY A 557 21.56 16.56 -19.14
CA GLY A 557 20.22 16.70 -19.73
C GLY A 557 20.09 17.93 -20.64
N GLU A 558 19.09 18.78 -20.35
CA GLU A 558 18.76 19.96 -21.15
C GLU A 558 19.58 21.20 -20.75
N LEU A 559 20.36 21.11 -19.68
CA LEU A 559 21.12 22.23 -19.13
C LEU A 559 22.48 22.39 -19.81
N ASN A 560 22.99 23.63 -19.80
CA ASN A 560 24.31 23.90 -20.32
C ASN A 560 25.38 23.47 -19.29
N LYS A 561 26.25 22.54 -19.68
CA LYS A 561 27.32 22.00 -18.81
C LYS A 561 28.31 23.05 -18.29
N GLU A 562 28.41 24.20 -18.95
CA GLU A 562 29.25 25.33 -18.50
C GLU A 562 28.54 26.21 -17.44
N GLY A 563 27.29 25.91 -17.09
CA GLY A 563 26.42 26.75 -16.29
C GLY A 563 25.59 27.72 -17.12
N GLY A 564 24.71 28.47 -16.45
CA GLY A 564 23.85 29.44 -17.12
C GLY A 564 22.94 30.21 -16.17
N THR A 565 22.08 31.05 -16.76
CA THR A 565 21.07 31.83 -16.02
C THR A 565 19.69 31.55 -16.59
N VAL A 566 18.72 31.24 -15.73
CA VAL A 566 17.31 31.05 -16.08
C VAL A 566 16.49 32.18 -15.49
N THR A 567 15.89 33.02 -16.31
CA THR A 567 15.01 34.10 -15.83
C THR A 567 13.67 33.55 -15.35
N ILE A 568 13.25 33.93 -14.14
CA ILE A 568 11.95 33.56 -13.57
C ILE A 568 10.97 34.71 -13.81
N SER A 569 10.00 34.46 -14.68
CA SER A 569 9.00 35.48 -15.03
C SER A 569 7.84 35.49 -14.03
N ASN A 570 7.39 36.68 -13.64
CA ASN A 570 6.22 36.94 -12.77
C ASN A 570 6.33 36.44 -11.33
N SER A 571 7.51 36.00 -10.86
CA SER A 571 7.73 35.77 -9.44
C SER A 571 7.92 37.11 -8.72
N PRO A 572 7.20 37.37 -7.61
CA PRO A 572 7.46 38.54 -6.77
C PRO A 572 8.76 38.41 -5.96
N VAL A 573 9.28 37.19 -5.79
CA VAL A 573 10.35 36.88 -4.83
C VAL A 573 11.64 36.39 -5.47
N ILE A 574 11.61 35.81 -6.68
CA ILE A 574 12.79 35.33 -7.41
C ILE A 574 12.89 36.05 -8.76
N SER A 575 14.07 36.54 -9.11
CA SER A 575 14.32 37.19 -10.41
C SER A 575 14.84 36.23 -11.48
N ASN A 576 15.84 35.44 -11.13
CA ASN A 576 16.46 34.44 -11.97
C ASN A 576 17.19 33.40 -11.11
N ILE A 577 17.66 32.33 -11.75
CA ILE A 577 18.48 31.29 -11.16
C ILE A 577 19.79 31.24 -11.94
N ASP A 578 20.90 31.53 -11.28
CA ASP A 578 22.24 31.27 -11.82
C ASP A 578 22.67 29.88 -11.38
N TYR A 579 23.06 29.01 -12.32
CA TYR A 579 23.56 27.67 -11.99
C TYR A 579 24.95 27.44 -12.56
N TYR A 580 25.82 26.78 -11.79
CA TYR A 580 27.22 26.55 -12.14
C TYR A 580 27.81 25.42 -11.30
N MET A 581 28.99 24.96 -11.69
CA MET A 581 29.81 24.03 -10.91
C MET A 581 30.81 24.79 -10.04
N GLU A 582 30.90 24.43 -8.77
CA GLU A 582 31.92 24.89 -7.83
C GLU A 582 32.65 23.66 -7.28
N GLU A 583 33.89 23.44 -7.74
CA GLU A 583 34.64 22.19 -7.48
C GLU A 583 33.85 20.94 -7.93
N ASP A 584 33.46 20.07 -6.99
CA ASP A 584 32.64 18.88 -7.20
C ASP A 584 31.16 19.10 -6.82
N MET A 585 30.75 20.34 -6.62
CA MET A 585 29.41 20.71 -6.19
C MET A 585 28.64 21.44 -7.30
N PHE A 586 27.41 21.01 -7.53
CA PHE A 586 26.46 21.80 -8.30
C PHE A 586 25.86 22.89 -7.42
N VAL A 587 25.83 24.13 -7.92
CA VAL A 587 25.25 25.27 -7.21
C VAL A 587 24.17 25.92 -8.07
N ALA A 588 22.99 26.13 -7.50
CA ALA A 588 21.93 26.96 -8.06
C ALA A 588 21.61 28.12 -7.12
N ALA A 589 21.87 29.33 -7.57
CA ALA A 589 21.63 30.56 -6.85
C ALA A 589 20.32 31.21 -7.29
N LEU A 590 19.27 31.08 -6.49
CA LEU A 590 17.99 31.76 -6.68
C LEU A 590 18.16 33.21 -6.24
N ASN A 591 18.25 34.15 -7.19
CA ASN A 591 18.46 35.57 -6.88
C ASN A 591 17.14 36.21 -6.44
N LEU A 592 17.10 36.69 -5.20
CA LEU A 592 15.89 37.14 -4.52
C LEU A 592 15.59 38.63 -4.82
N ASN A 593 14.31 38.96 -4.94
CA ASN A 593 13.81 40.33 -5.06
C ASN A 593 13.52 40.98 -3.69
N VAL A 594 13.73 40.23 -2.61
CA VAL A 594 13.41 40.59 -1.22
C VAL A 594 14.62 40.32 -0.34
N ASP A 595 14.73 41.04 0.78
CA ASP A 595 15.89 40.96 1.69
C ASP A 595 15.97 39.64 2.47
N LYS A 596 14.84 38.95 2.65
CA LYS A 596 14.71 37.65 3.34
C LYS A 596 13.57 36.85 2.74
N VAL A 597 13.69 35.53 2.78
CA VAL A 597 12.64 34.61 2.31
C VAL A 597 12.30 33.56 3.34
N GLU A 598 11.03 33.18 3.38
CA GLU A 598 10.60 31.91 3.96
C GLU A 598 10.52 30.89 2.82
N TYR A 599 10.99 29.66 3.04
CA TYR A 599 10.93 28.61 2.03
C TYR A 599 10.58 27.25 2.64
N GLN A 600 10.03 26.37 1.79
CA GLN A 600 9.69 24.99 2.14
C GLN A 600 10.25 24.04 1.09
N THR A 601 10.60 22.82 1.50
CA THR A 601 11.08 21.75 0.61
C THR A 601 10.20 20.52 0.76
N PRO A 602 9.10 20.41 0.00
CA PRO A 602 8.28 19.20 0.02
C PRO A 602 9.10 18.01 -0.51
N GLU A 603 9.03 16.87 0.17
CA GLU A 603 9.79 15.67 -0.22
C GLU A 603 9.18 14.99 -1.46
N PHE A 604 10.03 14.68 -2.43
CA PHE A 604 9.68 13.89 -3.62
C PHE A 604 10.84 12.94 -3.98
N THR A 605 10.52 11.74 -4.45
CA THR A 605 11.45 10.60 -4.62
C THR A 605 12.45 10.70 -5.77
N SER A 606 12.71 11.89 -6.30
CA SER A 606 13.76 12.17 -7.32
C SER A 606 13.88 13.66 -7.69
N ARG A 607 13.32 14.55 -6.87
CA ARG A 607 13.27 15.98 -7.17
C ARG A 607 13.56 16.77 -5.92
N ILE A 608 14.36 17.82 -6.08
CA ILE A 608 14.45 18.86 -5.06
C ILE A 608 13.42 19.92 -5.44
N VAL A 609 12.44 20.13 -4.58
CA VAL A 609 11.42 21.17 -4.74
C VAL A 609 11.68 22.25 -3.71
N VAL A 610 11.74 23.49 -4.17
CA VAL A 610 11.93 24.67 -3.30
C VAL A 610 10.78 25.61 -3.55
N ASP A 611 9.90 25.74 -2.56
CA ASP A 611 8.83 26.73 -2.54
C ASP A 611 9.30 27.96 -1.80
N VAL A 612 9.50 29.07 -2.51
CA VAL A 612 9.85 30.36 -1.92
C VAL A 612 8.57 31.17 -1.74
N MET A 613 8.21 31.46 -0.49
CA MET A 613 6.95 32.10 -0.12
C MET A 613 6.90 33.57 -0.57
N HIS A 614 5.71 34.04 -0.97
CA HIS A 614 5.44 35.39 -1.47
C HIS A 614 5.35 36.49 -0.39
#